data_AF-A0A352UZW6-F1
#
_entry.id   AF-A0A352UZW6-F1
#
_cell.length_a   1.000
_cell.length_b   1.000
_cell.length_c   1.000
_cell.angle_alpha   90.00
_cell.angle_beta   90.00
_cell.angle_gamma   90.00
#
_symmetry.space_group_name_H-M   'P 1'
#
loop_
_entity.id
_entity.type
_entity.pdbx_description
1 polymer ?
#
loop_
_entity_poly.entity_id
_entity_poly.type
_entity_poly.pdbx_seq_one_letter_code
_entity_poly.pdbx_strand_id
1 'polypeptide(L)' 'THEMGFAHEFADRVLFFDKGHIIEQGPPDHIFSNPTHERTQTFLRKIIAAGHRV' A
#
# COMPACT_ATOMS: atom_id res chain seq x y z
N THR A 1 -5.07 -0.70 -7.70
CA THR A 1 -4.99 -2.06 -8.27
C THR A 1 -4.94 -3.07 -7.14
N HIS A 2 -5.28 -4.33 -7.38
CA HIS A 2 -5.11 -5.44 -6.42
C HIS A 2 -3.79 -6.20 -6.63
N GLU A 3 -3.07 -5.89 -7.71
CA GLU A 3 -1.74 -6.42 -7.97
C GLU A 3 -0.69 -5.47 -7.38
N MET A 4 -0.33 -5.71 -6.12
CA MET A 4 0.52 -4.81 -5.35
C MET A 4 1.97 -4.81 -5.85
N GLY A 5 2.54 -5.98 -6.19
CA GLY A 5 3.89 -6.06 -6.77
C GLY A 5 4.03 -5.27 -8.08
N PHE A 6 2.99 -5.27 -8.93
CA PHE A 6 2.99 -4.42 -10.13
C PHE A 6 3.00 -2.92 -9.77
N ALA A 7 2.22 -2.52 -8.77
CA ALA A 7 2.24 -1.15 -8.28
C ALA A 7 3.58 -0.77 -7.63
N HIS A 8 4.27 -1.73 -6.99
CA HIS A 8 5.60 -1.52 -6.43
C HIS A 8 6.65 -1.31 -7.52
N GLU A 9 6.62 -2.12 -8.58
CA GLU A 9 7.62 -2.05 -9.66
C GLU A 9 7.39 -0.90 -10.65
N PHE A 10 6.14 -0.55 -10.97
CA PHE A 10 5.84 0.33 -12.10
C PHE A 10 5.20 1.68 -11.75
N ALA A 11 4.71 1.88 -10.52
CA ALA A 11 4.07 3.15 -10.19
C ALA A 11 5.09 4.19 -9.72
N ASP A 12 4.94 5.43 -10.17
CA ASP A 12 5.70 6.55 -9.60
C ASP A 12 5.15 6.97 -8.22
N ARG A 13 3.85 6.73 -8.00
CA ARG A 13 3.15 7.12 -6.78
C ARG A 13 1.97 6.20 -6.49
N VAL A 14 1.80 5.86 -5.22
CA VAL A 14 0.70 5.05 -4.70
C VAL A 14 -0.19 5.93 -3.82
N LEU A 15 -1.50 5.76 -3.97
CA LEU A 15 -2.53 6.42 -3.16
C LEU A 15 -3.33 5.35 -2.43
N PHE A 16 -3.33 5.41 -1.11
CA PHE A 16 -4.06 4.50 -0.27
C PHE A 16 -5.39 5.13 0.18
N PHE A 17 -6.49 4.47 -0.14
CA PHE A 17 -7.84 4.95 0.10
C PHE A 17 -8.53 4.15 1.21
N ASP A 18 -9.23 4.84 2.11
CA ASP A 18 -10.14 4.24 3.09
C ASP A 18 -11.36 5.15 3.24
N LYS A 19 -12.56 4.56 3.24
CA LYS A 19 -13.84 5.28 3.42
C LYS A 19 -14.00 6.52 2.52
N GLY A 20 -13.61 6.39 1.25
CA GLY A 20 -13.75 7.46 0.25
C GLY A 20 -12.72 8.60 0.35
N HIS A 21 -11.70 8.47 1.22
CA HIS A 21 -10.65 9.47 1.38
C HIS A 21 -9.28 8.88 1.08
N ILE A 22 -8.38 9.71 0.54
CA ILE A 22 -6.94 9.39 0.47
C ILE A 22 -6.38 9.60 1.87
N ILE A 23 -5.99 8.51 2.52
CA ILE A 23 -5.47 8.55 3.88
C ILE A 23 -3.94 8.50 3.90
N GLU A 24 -3.32 8.02 2.82
CA GLU A 24 -1.87 8.04 2.67
C GLU A 24 -1.50 8.06 1.18
N GLN A 25 -0.39 8.71 0.84
CA GLN A 25 0.11 8.77 -0.52
C GLN A 25 1.62 9.00 -0.54
N GLY A 26 2.30 8.46 -1.54
CA GLY A 26 3.75 8.63 -1.67
C GLY A 26 4.35 7.68 -2.70
N PRO A 27 5.69 7.68 -2.84
CA PRO A 27 6.39 6.69 -3.63
C PRO A 27 6.06 5.26 -3.16
N PRO A 28 6.08 4.26 -4.05
CA PRO A 28 5.77 2.88 -3.67
C PRO A 28 6.59 2.37 -2.49
N ASP A 29 7.90 2.61 -2.49
CA ASP A 29 8.79 2.19 -1.41
C ASP A 29 8.36 2.72 -0.04
N HIS A 30 7.88 3.97 0.01
CA HIS A 30 7.39 4.56 1.25
C HIS A 30 6.11 3.85 1.71
N ILE A 31 5.15 3.66 0.79
CA ILE A 31 3.85 3.07 1.15
C ILE A 31 3.97 1.59 1.52
N PHE A 32 4.76 0.81 0.79
CA PHE A 32 4.84 -0.64 0.98
C PHE A 32 5.86 -1.06 2.05
N SER A 33 6.97 -0.32 2.19
CA SER A 33 8.04 -0.69 3.13
C SER A 33 8.02 0.11 4.44
N ASN A 34 7.62 1.39 4.42
CA ASN A 34 7.59 2.23 5.61
C ASN A 34 6.31 3.08 5.75
N PRO A 35 5.11 2.47 5.69
CA PRO A 35 3.85 3.20 5.81
C PRO A 35 3.74 3.90 7.17
N THR A 36 3.35 5.17 7.14
CA THR A 36 3.18 6.03 8.32
C THR A 36 1.79 5.93 8.92
N HIS A 37 0.77 5.66 8.10
CA HIS A 37 -0.62 5.63 8.57
C HIS A 37 -0.98 4.24 9.14
N GLU A 38 -1.52 4.19 10.35
CA GLU A 38 -1.86 2.94 11.05
C GLU A 38 -2.79 2.02 10.24
N ARG A 39 -3.75 2.64 9.53
CA ARG A 39 -4.69 1.94 8.65
C ARG A 39 -3.98 1.25 7.48
N THR A 40 -3.04 1.92 6.82
CA THR A 40 -2.22 1.36 5.72
C THR A 40 -1.36 0.20 6.24
N GLN A 41 -0.68 0.39 7.38
CA GLN A 41 0.10 -0.67 8.02
C GLN A 41 -0.74 -1.91 8.32
N THR A 42 -1.93 -1.71 8.89
CA THR A 42 -2.85 -2.81 9.24
C THR A 42 -3.34 -3.55 8.01
N PHE A 43 -3.60 -2.84 6.92
CA PHE A 43 -4.00 -3.45 5.67
C PHE A 43 -2.88 -4.28 5.05
N LEU A 44 -1.67 -3.72 4.93
CA LEU A 44 -0.52 -4.41 4.35
C LEU A 44 -0.15 -5.66 5.14
N ARG A 45 -0.17 -5.59 6.49
CA ARG A 45 0.02 -6.77 7.36
C ARG A 45 -0.96 -7.91 7.03
N LYS A 46 -2.23 -7.60 6.81
CA LYS A 46 -3.26 -8.60 6.47
C LYS A 46 -3.02 -9.21 5.09
N ILE A 47 -2.64 -8.39 4.11
CA ILE A 47 -2.37 -8.84 2.74
C ILE A 47 -1.14 -9.76 2.70
N ILE A 48 -0.05 -9.38 3.37
CA ILE A 48 1.16 -10.21 3.48
C ILE A 48 0.84 -11.52 4.20
N ALA A 49 0.10 -11.48 5.31
CA ALA A 49 -0.31 -12.69 6.03
C ALA A 49 -1.20 -13.62 5.17
N ALA A 50 -1.95 -13.07 4.22
CA ALA A 50 -2.73 -13.83 3.25
C ALA A 50 -1.90 -14.35 2.06
N GLY A 51 -0.57 -14.19 2.07
CA GLY A 51 0.34 -14.74 1.06
C GLY A 51 0.48 -13.89 -0.22
N HIS A 52 -0.03 -12.67 -0.22
CA HIS A 52 0.12 -11.79 -1.39
C HIS A 52 1.47 -11.09 -1.37
N ARG A 53 2.07 -10.94 -2.55
CA ARG A 53 3.29 -10.17 -2.75
C ARG A 53 2.92 -8.70 -2.89
N VAL A 54 3.52 -7.88 -2.04
CA VAL A 54 3.46 -6.41 -2.02
C VAL A 54 4.84 -5.88 -2.32
#